data_AF-A0A9P6XMY9-F1
#
_entry.id   AF-A0A9P6XMY9-F1
#
_cell.length_a   1.000
_cell.length_b   1.000
_cell.length_c   1.000
_cell.angle_alpha   90.00
_cell.angle_beta   90.00
_cell.angle_gamma   90.00
#
_symmetry.space_group_name_H-M   'P 1'
#
loop_
_entity.id
_entity.type
_entity.pdbx_description
1 polymer ?
#
loop_
_entity_poly.entity_id
_entity_poly.type
_entity_poly.pdbx_seq_one_letter_code
_entity_poly.pdbx_strand_id
1 'polypeptide(L)'
;MTQEFDVLLGTDVLGKMNIGLTGVAYKYPGNEDDYSNRLKEDAQFLNMNFDANNEIEPNNSPYGTEDQQKQFMAYIQNAIDDNQNIPAGSFCTVPESVVELPMEKGAKSFKRQYPIAHRQMPELEEQINEWLKAER
;
A
#
# COMPACT_ATOMS: atom_id res chain seq x y z
N MET A 1 3.62 -35.85 -10.87
CA MET A 1 3.57 -34.89 -11.99
C MET A 1 2.60 -33.79 -11.58
N THR A 2 3.12 -32.66 -11.12
CA THR A 2 2.30 -31.47 -10.82
C THR A 2 1.96 -30.81 -12.15
N GLN A 3 0.69 -30.89 -12.55
CA GLN A 3 0.18 -30.11 -13.67
C GLN A 3 0.18 -28.64 -13.25
N GLU A 4 0.97 -27.82 -13.94
CA GLU A 4 0.80 -26.37 -13.89
C GLU A 4 -0.47 -26.01 -14.65
N PHE A 5 -1.37 -25.29 -13.98
CA PHE A 5 -2.54 -24.70 -14.61
C PHE A 5 -2.68 -23.27 -14.10
N ASP A 6 -3.04 -22.37 -15.01
CA ASP A 6 -3.30 -20.98 -14.68
C ASP A 6 -4.62 -20.87 -13.93
N VAL A 7 -4.59 -20.31 -12.72
CA VAL A 7 -5.79 -20.03 -11.94
C VAL A 7 -6.24 -18.60 -12.21
N LEU A 8 -7.37 -18.46 -12.88
CA LEU A 8 -8.07 -17.18 -13.03
C LEU A 8 -9.00 -16.98 -11.84
N LEU A 9 -8.59 -16.10 -10.91
CA LEU A 9 -9.40 -15.70 -9.77
C LEU A 9 -10.13 -14.40 -10.09
N GLY A 10 -11.45 -14.48 -10.29
CA GLY A 10 -12.32 -13.33 -10.52
C GLY A 10 -12.82 -12.68 -9.23
N THR A 11 -13.51 -11.54 -9.39
CA THR A 11 -14.16 -10.80 -8.29
C THR A 11 -15.20 -11.64 -7.53
N ASP A 12 -15.79 -12.63 -8.19
CA ASP A 12 -16.78 -13.58 -7.64
C ASP A 12 -16.20 -14.59 -6.64
N VAL A 13 -14.89 -14.90 -6.76
CA VAL A 13 -14.18 -15.86 -5.90
C VAL A 13 -13.40 -15.14 -4.80
N LEU A 14 -12.75 -14.01 -5.11
CA LEU A 14 -11.84 -13.31 -4.19
C LEU A 14 -12.56 -12.83 -2.92
N GLY A 15 -13.78 -12.29 -3.05
CA GLY A 15 -14.57 -11.88 -1.89
C GLY A 15 -14.93 -13.04 -0.95
N LYS A 16 -15.14 -14.26 -1.48
CA LYS A 16 -15.42 -15.46 -0.67
C LYS A 16 -14.18 -15.96 0.08
N MET A 17 -13.00 -15.54 -0.35
CA MET A 17 -11.72 -15.87 0.27
C MET A 17 -11.23 -14.77 1.24
N ASN A 18 -12.06 -13.76 1.54
CA ASN A 18 -11.67 -12.56 2.31
C ASN A 18 -10.49 -11.79 1.68
N ILE A 19 -10.34 -11.84 0.35
CA ILE A 19 -9.33 -11.07 -0.38
C ILE A 19 -10.01 -9.84 -0.98
N GLY A 20 -9.64 -8.66 -0.49
CA GLY A 20 -10.14 -7.37 -1.00
C GLY A 20 -9.30 -6.87 -2.18
N LEU A 21 -9.95 -6.54 -3.30
CA LEU A 21 -9.30 -5.96 -4.47
C LEU A 21 -9.47 -4.43 -4.41
N THR A 22 -8.40 -3.69 -4.10
CA THR A 22 -8.44 -2.22 -3.91
C THR A 22 -7.54 -1.51 -4.92
N GLY A 23 -7.91 -0.29 -5.34
CA GLY A 23 -7.07 0.56 -6.19
C GLY A 23 -7.01 0.18 -7.69
N VAL A 24 -7.88 -0.72 -8.14
CA VAL A 24 -7.98 -1.11 -9.56
C VAL A 24 -9.06 -0.28 -10.25
N ALA A 25 -8.77 0.17 -11.47
CA ALA A 25 -9.75 0.87 -12.30
C ALA A 25 -10.92 -0.08 -12.61
N TYR A 26 -12.10 0.23 -12.09
CA TYR A 26 -13.28 -0.65 -12.15
C TYR A 26 -14.36 -0.16 -13.13
N LYS A 27 -14.13 0.99 -13.79
CA LYS A 27 -15.05 1.56 -14.78
C LYS A 27 -14.26 2.31 -15.87
N TYR A 28 -14.54 2.00 -17.14
CA TYR A 28 -14.11 2.84 -18.25
C TYR A 28 -15.01 4.09 -18.33
N PRO A 29 -14.46 5.31 -18.39
CA PRO A 29 -15.28 6.50 -18.63
C PRO A 29 -15.85 6.44 -20.06
N GLY A 30 -17.17 6.29 -20.21
CA GLY A 30 -17.86 6.59 -21.48
C GLY A 30 -18.80 5.56 -22.11
N ASN A 31 -19.17 4.44 -21.47
CA ASN A 31 -20.22 3.57 -22.01
C ASN A 31 -21.54 3.74 -21.22
N GLU A 32 -22.41 4.63 -21.69
CA GLU A 32 -23.73 4.91 -21.10
C GLU A 32 -24.85 4.01 -21.68
N ASP A 33 -24.52 3.11 -22.62
CA ASP A 33 -25.53 2.59 -23.55
C ASP A 33 -26.18 1.24 -23.18
N ASP A 34 -25.78 0.59 -22.09
CA ASP A 34 -26.41 -0.67 -21.67
C ASP A 34 -26.73 -0.72 -20.16
N TYR A 35 -27.88 -0.13 -19.83
CA TYR A 35 -28.44 -0.08 -18.48
C TYR A 35 -28.54 -1.46 -17.81
N SER A 36 -28.75 -2.52 -18.59
CA SER A 36 -28.92 -3.89 -18.08
C SER A 36 -27.60 -4.54 -17.66
N ASN A 37 -26.52 -4.26 -18.38
CA ASN A 37 -25.17 -4.71 -18.04
C ASN A 37 -24.59 -3.88 -16.89
N ARG A 38 -24.90 -2.58 -16.83
CA ARG A 38 -24.52 -1.71 -15.71
C ARG A 38 -25.08 -2.17 -14.37
N LEU A 39 -26.36 -2.57 -14.30
CA LEU A 39 -26.96 -3.10 -13.08
C LEU A 39 -26.30 -4.40 -12.59
N LYS A 40 -25.79 -5.24 -13.52
CA LYS A 40 -25.09 -6.49 -13.17
C LYS A 40 -23.65 -6.25 -12.77
N GLU A 41 -22.96 -5.29 -13.38
CA GLU A 41 -21.63 -4.84 -12.95
C GLU A 41 -21.71 -4.18 -11.59
N ASP A 42 -22.52 -3.12 -11.43
CA ASP A 42 -22.70 -2.38 -10.17
C ASP A 42 -23.09 -3.33 -9.01
N ALA A 43 -23.93 -4.35 -9.26
CA ALA A 43 -24.31 -5.34 -8.26
C ALA A 43 -23.15 -6.22 -7.75
N GLN A 44 -22.10 -6.44 -8.55
CA GLN A 44 -20.89 -7.17 -8.13
C GLN A 44 -20.02 -6.33 -7.18
N PHE A 45 -20.15 -5.01 -7.21
CA PHE A 45 -19.42 -4.07 -6.35
C PHE A 45 -20.19 -3.69 -5.08
N LEU A 46 -21.50 -3.98 -5.00
CA LEU A 46 -22.33 -3.73 -3.80
C LEU A 46 -21.79 -4.39 -2.52
N ASN A 47 -21.00 -5.47 -2.66
CA ASN A 47 -20.43 -6.21 -1.54
C ASN A 47 -18.90 -6.06 -1.42
N MET A 48 -18.32 -5.05 -2.09
CA MET A 48 -16.92 -4.71 -1.93
C MET A 48 -16.81 -3.47 -1.02
N ASN A 49 -15.73 -3.41 -0.23
CA ASN A 49 -15.36 -2.22 0.56
C ASN A 49 -14.85 -1.11 -0.37
N PHE A 50 -15.67 -0.73 -1.35
CA PHE A 50 -15.38 0.30 -2.32
C PHE A 50 -16.43 1.39 -2.17
N ASP A 51 -15.99 2.62 -1.99
CA ASP A 51 -16.87 3.77 -1.93
C ASP A 51 -17.35 4.13 -3.34
N ALA A 52 -18.44 3.50 -3.78
CA ALA A 52 -19.01 3.72 -5.10
C ALA A 52 -19.74 5.08 -5.22
N ASN A 53 -20.13 5.66 -4.09
CA ASN A 53 -20.94 6.89 -4.03
C ASN A 53 -20.09 8.13 -3.70
N ASN A 54 -18.77 7.99 -3.52
CA ASN A 54 -17.87 9.05 -3.04
C ASN A 54 -18.34 9.65 -1.70
N GLU A 55 -18.87 8.82 -0.80
CA GLU A 55 -19.29 9.20 0.55
C GLU A 55 -18.11 9.39 1.52
N ILE A 56 -16.92 8.90 1.15
CA ILE A 56 -15.70 8.90 1.96
C ILE A 56 -14.69 9.88 1.37
N GLU A 57 -14.50 11.01 2.06
CA GLU A 57 -13.37 11.90 1.81
C GLU A 57 -12.07 11.36 2.44
N PRO A 58 -10.97 11.24 1.67
CA PRO A 58 -9.66 10.86 2.21
C PRO A 58 -9.24 11.76 3.36
N ASN A 59 -8.71 11.17 4.44
CA ASN A 59 -8.27 11.86 5.67
C ASN A 59 -9.36 12.57 6.47
N ASN A 60 -10.58 12.71 5.95
CA ASN A 60 -11.72 13.39 6.60
C ASN A 60 -12.86 12.44 6.97
N SER A 61 -12.68 11.14 6.77
CA SER A 61 -13.69 10.11 7.07
C SER A 61 -13.18 9.12 8.10
N PRO A 62 -12.96 9.55 9.35
CA PRO A 62 -12.43 8.67 10.39
C PRO A 62 -13.48 7.63 10.82
N TYR A 63 -13.01 6.43 11.14
CA TYR A 63 -13.87 5.36 11.61
C TYR A 63 -14.25 5.56 13.08
N GLY A 64 -15.52 5.34 13.41
CA GLY A 64 -16.05 5.44 14.77
C GLY A 64 -16.38 6.86 15.23
N THR A 65 -16.92 6.98 16.44
CA THR A 65 -17.27 8.26 17.06
C THR A 65 -16.03 9.02 17.53
N GLU A 66 -16.15 10.34 17.74
CA GLU A 66 -15.04 11.15 18.27
C GLU A 66 -14.50 10.62 19.61
N ASP A 67 -15.37 10.13 20.48
CA ASP A 67 -14.97 9.58 21.78
C ASP A 67 -14.19 8.27 21.62
N GLN A 68 -14.61 7.39 20.70
CA GLN A 68 -13.88 6.16 20.39
C GLN A 68 -12.50 6.46 19.81
N GLN A 69 -12.41 7.47 18.94
CA GLN A 69 -11.13 7.89 18.37
C GLN A 69 -10.20 8.47 19.44
N LYS A 70 -10.71 9.33 20.33
CA LYS A 70 -9.93 9.88 21.45
C LYS A 70 -9.42 8.77 22.37
N GLN A 71 -10.27 7.80 22.71
CA GLN A 71 -9.88 6.65 23.52
C GLN A 71 -8.83 5.79 22.83
N PHE A 72 -8.99 5.51 21.54
CA PHE A 72 -8.02 4.75 20.76
C PHE A 72 -6.67 5.46 20.70
N MET A 73 -6.66 6.75 20.34
CA MET A 73 -5.44 7.54 20.29
C MET A 73 -4.74 7.60 21.65
N ALA A 74 -5.49 7.84 22.73
CA ALA A 74 -4.94 7.82 24.09
C ALA A 74 -4.34 6.45 24.46
N TYR A 75 -4.95 5.36 23.99
CA TYR A 75 -4.45 4.00 24.22
C TYR A 75 -3.13 3.73 23.48
N ILE A 76 -2.98 4.19 22.24
CA ILE A 76 -1.76 3.96 21.44
C ILE A 76 -0.69 5.03 21.60
N GLN A 77 -0.98 6.15 22.28
CA GLN A 77 -0.08 7.31 22.35
C GLN A 77 1.30 6.93 22.89
N ASN A 78 1.36 6.11 23.94
CA ASN A 78 2.64 5.65 24.49
C ASN A 78 3.49 4.91 23.44
N ALA A 79 2.88 4.06 22.61
CA ALA A 79 3.60 3.35 21.56
C ALA A 79 4.06 4.29 20.43
N ILE A 80 3.29 5.34 20.13
CA ILE A 80 3.70 6.39 19.19
C ILE A 80 4.90 7.14 19.75
N ASP A 81 4.85 7.54 21.02
CA ASP A 81 5.91 8.30 21.69
C ASP A 81 7.20 7.45 21.79
N ASP A 82 7.08 6.18 22.18
CA ASP A 82 8.19 5.22 22.21
C ASP A 82 8.83 5.05 20.83
N ASN A 83 8.01 4.92 19.78
CA ASN A 83 8.48 4.82 18.39
C ASN A 83 9.17 6.10 17.91
N GLN A 84 8.71 7.29 18.31
CA GLN A 84 9.35 8.56 17.96
C GLN A 84 10.70 8.75 18.65
N ASN A 85 10.91 8.12 19.81
CA ASN A 85 12.18 8.16 20.53
C ASN A 85 13.23 7.18 19.96
N ILE A 86 12.86 6.32 19.00
CA ILE A 86 13.80 5.43 18.32
C ILE A 86 14.77 6.28 17.49
N PRO A 87 16.10 6.17 17.70
CA PRO A 87 17.07 6.88 16.88
C PRO A 87 16.90 6.52 15.39
N ALA A 88 16.89 7.54 14.53
CA ALA A 88 16.67 7.36 13.09
C ALA A 88 17.67 6.39 12.42
N GLY A 89 18.89 6.28 12.95
CA GLY A 89 19.92 5.34 12.47
C GLY A 89 19.90 3.95 13.12
N SER A 90 18.89 3.63 13.94
CA SER A 90 18.81 2.32 14.59
C SER A 90 18.31 1.24 13.61
N PHE A 91 18.83 0.02 13.79
CA PHE A 91 18.40 -1.13 13.01
C PHE A 91 17.17 -1.79 13.63
N CYS A 92 16.30 -2.33 12.78
CA CYS A 92 15.19 -3.17 13.24
C CYS A 92 15.75 -4.42 13.93
N THR A 93 15.27 -4.70 15.14
CA THR A 93 15.72 -5.85 15.95
C THR A 93 14.94 -7.13 15.66
N VAL A 94 13.93 -7.05 14.81
CA VAL A 94 13.06 -8.17 14.44
C VAL A 94 13.85 -9.09 13.50
N PRO A 95 14.05 -10.39 13.82
CA PRO A 95 14.89 -11.26 12.98
C PRO A 95 14.36 -11.41 11.55
N GLU A 96 13.07 -11.25 11.34
CA GLU A 96 12.41 -11.27 10.04
C GLU A 96 12.79 -10.06 9.15
N SER A 97 13.38 -8.99 9.70
CA SER A 97 13.89 -7.88 8.88
C SER A 97 15.23 -8.18 8.20
N VAL A 98 15.86 -9.33 8.50
CA VAL A 98 17.11 -9.74 7.85
C VAL A 98 16.79 -10.33 6.49
N VAL A 99 17.29 -9.67 5.44
CA VAL A 99 17.15 -10.13 4.04
C VAL A 99 18.37 -10.96 3.66
N GLU A 100 18.19 -12.28 3.55
CA GLU A 100 19.21 -13.20 3.05
C GLU A 100 19.01 -13.46 1.55
N LEU A 101 20.00 -13.08 0.75
CA LEU A 101 19.99 -13.35 -0.69
C LEU A 101 20.85 -14.60 -0.99
N PRO A 102 20.29 -15.68 -1.55
CA PRO A 102 21.06 -16.87 -1.92
C PRO A 102 21.92 -16.55 -3.15
N MET A 103 23.14 -16.06 -2.93
CA MET A 103 24.09 -15.74 -3.98
C MET A 103 25.26 -16.72 -4.01
N GLU A 104 25.77 -16.99 -5.20
CA GLU A 104 27.03 -17.72 -5.37
C GLU A 104 28.20 -16.93 -4.74
N LYS A 105 29.19 -17.65 -4.19
CA LYS A 105 30.32 -17.03 -3.49
C LYS A 105 31.09 -16.08 -4.43
N GLY A 106 31.07 -14.79 -4.10
CA GLY A 106 31.77 -13.76 -4.87
C GLY A 106 30.96 -13.16 -6.03
N ALA A 107 29.67 -13.50 -6.17
CA ALA A 107 28.79 -12.87 -7.14
C ALA A 107 28.67 -11.36 -6.85
N LYS A 108 28.89 -10.53 -7.89
CA LYS A 108 28.73 -9.08 -7.85
C LYS A 108 27.83 -8.66 -9.00
N SER A 109 26.85 -7.80 -8.73
CA SER A 109 26.00 -7.18 -9.75
C SER A 109 26.17 -5.67 -9.67
N PHE A 110 26.53 -5.06 -10.79
CA PHE A 110 26.56 -3.60 -10.93
C PHE A 110 25.57 -3.24 -12.02
N LYS A 111 24.51 -2.50 -11.67
CA LYS A 111 23.59 -1.92 -12.65
C LYS A 111 23.83 -0.42 -12.71
N ARG A 112 23.86 0.11 -13.94
CA ARG A 112 23.91 1.56 -14.15
C ARG A 112 22.58 2.16 -13.68
N GLN A 113 22.66 3.24 -12.88
CA GLN A 113 21.48 4.01 -12.51
C GLN A 113 20.83 4.63 -13.75
N TYR A 114 19.51 4.52 -13.86
CA TYR A 114 18.75 5.19 -14.94
C TYR A 114 18.83 6.71 -14.79
N PRO A 115 18.79 7.47 -15.90
CA PRO A 115 18.75 8.93 -15.83
C PRO A 115 17.58 9.42 -14.98
N ILE A 116 17.87 10.25 -13.99
CA ILE A 116 16.87 10.91 -13.15
C ILE A 116 16.48 12.22 -13.83
N ALA A 117 15.21 12.60 -13.75
CA ALA A 117 14.75 13.85 -14.33
C ALA A 117 15.41 15.04 -13.63
N HIS A 118 15.99 15.98 -14.40
CA HIS A 118 16.68 17.15 -13.83
C HIS A 118 15.82 17.97 -12.87
N ARG A 119 14.50 18.00 -13.09
CA ARG A 119 13.55 18.70 -12.21
C ARG A 119 13.47 18.11 -10.80
N GLN A 120 13.75 16.82 -10.63
CA GLN A 120 13.66 16.09 -9.35
C GLN A 120 15.00 16.06 -8.60
N MET A 121 16.08 16.53 -9.21
CA MET A 121 17.41 16.54 -8.59
C MET A 121 17.46 17.37 -7.30
N PRO A 122 16.84 18.57 -7.21
CA PRO A 122 16.87 19.35 -5.98
C PRO A 122 16.24 18.62 -4.78
N GLU A 123 15.07 18.01 -4.97
CA GLU A 123 14.37 17.26 -3.92
C GLU A 123 15.14 16.00 -3.51
N LEU A 124 15.76 15.32 -4.49
CA LEU A 124 16.61 14.17 -4.22
C LEU A 124 17.86 14.57 -3.42
N GLU A 125 18.52 15.66 -3.79
CA GLU A 125 19.70 16.17 -3.09
C GLU A 125 19.35 16.60 -1.67
N GLU A 126 18.21 17.26 -1.46
CA GLU A 126 17.72 17.63 -0.13
C GLU A 126 17.56 16.39 0.75
N GLN A 127 16.86 15.37 0.25
CA GLN A 127 16.63 14.13 0.99
C GLN A 127 17.91 13.35 1.29
N ILE A 128 18.83 13.24 0.31
CA ILE A 128 20.13 12.58 0.50
C ILE A 128 20.93 13.31 1.58
N ASN A 129 20.95 14.65 1.56
CA ASN A 129 21.67 15.44 2.54
C ASN A 129 21.08 15.31 3.95
N GLU A 130 19.77 15.11 4.07
CA GLU A 130 19.11 14.81 5.33
C GLU A 130 19.59 13.45 5.89
N TRP A 131 19.55 12.40 5.07
CA TRP A 131 19.99 11.06 5.48
C TRP A 131 21.48 11.02 5.88
N LEU A 132 22.34 11.68 5.09
CA LEU A 132 23.78 11.76 5.41
C LEU A 132 24.08 12.52 6.71
N LYS A 133 23.19 13.41 7.16
CA LYS A 133 23.29 14.07 8.46
C LYS A 133 22.79 13.18 9.60
N ALA A 134 21.77 12.37 9.36
CA ALA A 134 21.18 11.47 10.35
C ALA A 134 22.06 10.23 10.68
N GLU A 135 22.96 9.84 9.78
CA GLU A 135 23.95 8.77 10.00
C GLU A 135 25.14 9.15 10.90
N ARG A 136 25.28 10.43 11.28
CA ARG A 136 26.35 10.92 12.19
C ARG A 136 25.85 11.16 13.60
#